data_AF-A0A2N8ZMJ1-F1
#
_entry.id   AF-A0A2N8ZMJ1-F1
#
_cell.length_a   1.000
_cell.length_b   1.000
_cell.length_c   1.000
_cell.angle_alpha   90.00
_cell.angle_beta   90.00
_cell.angle_gamma   90.00
#
_symmetry.space_group_name_H-M   'P 1'
#
loop_
_entity.id
_entity.type
_entity.pdbx_description
1 polymer ?
#
loop_
_entity_poly.entity_id
_entity_poly.type
_entity_poly.pdbx_seq_one_letter_code
_entity_poly.pdbx_strand_id
1 'polypeptide(L)'
;MKLSFKYAIGLLATAWLSGCTSYPDNGTGGLAENYTGSNYASTSFSPVMPDEPLGPEHGLRFDWQIAKLHLDSLIREGAKWCFPASVVQAQEKQNRIARELEGGLLLDAANDIIILRRTLNDLELRLDYVTSQTRCVPPRDQAVLLSRLDIINQLFELLNVDNQFAYDSIEINPKYMGHLAEAATILREHKDFTIVVTGHADSSGTDEHNDKLAMGRAKQVKRYLSIFGLAPERIKTSSLGSSLPLFEGDTAAVKLTNRRVSIEVIAPANTAESALGGQHDRY
;
A
#
# COMPACT_ATOMS: atom_id res chain seq x y z
N MET A 1 3.86 -1.24 -74.17
CA MET A 1 4.01 0.22 -74.08
C MET A 1 3.50 0.65 -72.71
N LYS A 2 4.34 1.35 -71.93
CA LYS A 2 4.17 1.68 -70.50
C LYS A 2 3.01 2.68 -70.27
N LEU A 3 2.29 2.54 -69.15
CA LEU A 3 1.54 3.54 -68.33
C LEU A 3 0.51 2.71 -67.53
N SER A 4 0.29 2.77 -66.22
CA SER A 4 0.61 3.73 -65.17
C SER A 4 0.54 2.96 -63.84
N PHE A 5 1.65 2.85 -63.10
CA PHE A 5 1.72 2.19 -61.78
C PHE A 5 2.22 3.16 -60.69
N LYS A 6 2.01 4.47 -60.87
CA LYS A 6 2.61 5.52 -60.01
C LYS A 6 1.64 6.29 -59.13
N TYR A 7 0.37 5.90 -59.01
CA TYR A 7 -0.62 6.66 -58.22
C TYR A 7 -1.26 5.89 -57.06
N ALA A 8 -0.63 4.81 -56.56
CA ALA A 8 -1.17 4.04 -55.43
C ALA A 8 -0.27 4.00 -54.18
N ILE A 9 0.84 4.74 -54.15
CA ILE A 9 1.81 4.75 -53.02
C ILE A 9 1.88 6.15 -52.37
N GLY A 10 0.80 6.94 -52.47
CA GLY A 10 0.76 8.33 -52.00
C GLY A 10 -0.25 8.64 -50.89
N LEU A 11 -0.95 7.64 -50.33
CA LEU A 11 -2.07 7.85 -49.40
C LEU A 11 -2.02 6.99 -48.13
N LEU A 12 -0.85 6.46 -47.77
CA LEU A 12 -0.68 5.57 -46.61
C LEU A 12 0.43 6.01 -45.64
N ALA A 13 0.81 7.29 -45.66
CA ALA A 13 1.94 7.81 -44.88
C ALA A 13 1.62 9.05 -44.00
N THR A 14 0.35 9.30 -43.64
CA THR A 14 -0.01 10.43 -42.76
C THR A 14 -0.88 10.08 -41.55
N ALA A 15 -1.02 8.80 -41.20
CA ALA A 15 -1.86 8.36 -40.07
C ALA A 15 -1.06 7.92 -38.82
N TRP A 16 0.21 8.32 -38.67
CA TRP A 16 1.07 7.91 -37.55
C TRP A 16 1.86 9.07 -36.93
N LEU A 17 1.24 10.23 -36.69
CA LEU A 17 1.84 11.29 -35.87
C LEU A 17 0.80 12.09 -35.07
N SER A 18 -0.23 11.43 -34.55
CA SER A 18 -1.05 11.99 -33.46
C SER A 18 -0.85 11.14 -32.22
N GLY A 19 0.37 11.19 -31.67
CA GLY A 19 0.56 10.87 -30.26
C GLY A 19 -0.14 11.96 -29.47
N CYS A 20 -1.33 11.68 -28.97
CA CYS A 20 -1.99 12.55 -27.99
C CYS A 20 -1.17 12.51 -26.71
N THR A 21 -0.26 13.46 -26.54
CA THR A 21 0.29 13.75 -25.21
C THR A 21 -0.76 14.62 -24.52
N SER A 22 -1.71 14.01 -23.80
CA SER A 22 -2.57 14.77 -22.90
C SER A 22 -1.70 15.23 -21.74
N TYR A 23 -1.24 16.47 -21.78
CA TYR A 23 -0.67 17.12 -20.62
C TYR A 23 -1.84 17.53 -19.71
N PRO A 24 -1.92 17.07 -18.45
CA PRO A 24 -2.99 17.49 -17.56
C PRO A 24 -2.89 18.98 -17.27
N ASP A 25 -4.05 19.62 -17.01
CA ASP A 25 -4.10 21.01 -16.60
C ASP A 25 -3.26 21.25 -15.32
N ASN A 26 -2.68 22.44 -15.22
CA ASN A 26 -1.86 22.85 -14.08
C ASN A 26 -2.59 22.57 -12.76
N GLY A 27 -2.01 21.69 -11.92
CA GLY A 27 -2.47 21.47 -10.55
C GLY A 27 -2.93 20.06 -10.22
N THR A 28 -2.88 19.10 -11.13
CA THR A 28 -2.95 17.67 -10.78
C THR A 28 -1.70 16.97 -11.30
N GLY A 29 -0.93 16.44 -10.35
CA GLY A 29 0.30 15.72 -10.60
C GLY A 29 0.18 14.66 -11.69
N GLY A 30 1.13 14.66 -12.63
CA GLY A 30 1.19 13.69 -13.72
C GLY A 30 1.68 12.32 -13.25
N LEU A 31 1.96 11.42 -14.20
CA LEU A 31 2.51 10.07 -13.92
C LEU A 31 3.83 10.07 -13.10
N ALA A 32 4.41 11.25 -12.82
CA ALA A 32 5.48 11.45 -11.85
C ALA A 32 5.07 11.11 -10.40
N GLU A 33 3.78 11.17 -10.04
CA GLU A 33 3.34 10.83 -8.67
C GLU A 33 3.40 9.31 -8.39
N ASN A 34 3.38 8.48 -9.44
CA ASN A 34 3.40 7.01 -9.35
C ASN A 34 4.81 6.40 -9.44
N TYR A 35 5.87 7.21 -9.37
CA TYR A 35 7.24 6.70 -9.24
C TYR A 35 7.45 6.11 -7.84
N THR A 36 7.16 4.82 -7.76
CA THR A 36 7.50 3.88 -6.70
C THR A 36 9.03 3.77 -6.60
N GLY A 37 9.66 4.68 -5.86
CA GLY A 37 11.09 4.60 -5.57
C GLY A 37 11.62 5.64 -4.58
N SER A 38 11.08 6.87 -4.62
CA SER A 38 11.54 7.96 -3.76
C SER A 38 10.59 8.19 -2.58
N ASN A 39 10.64 7.30 -1.59
CA ASN A 39 10.11 7.61 -0.26
C ASN A 39 11.20 8.36 0.53
N TYR A 40 10.84 9.41 1.26
CA TYR A 40 11.73 10.20 2.13
C TYR A 40 12.75 9.35 2.90
N ALA A 41 12.32 8.18 3.38
CA ALA A 41 13.18 7.24 4.10
C ALA A 41 14.27 6.60 3.22
N SER A 42 13.99 6.30 1.95
CA SER A 42 14.88 5.60 1.02
C SER A 42 15.64 6.52 0.05
N THR A 43 15.17 7.75 -0.16
CA THR A 43 15.82 8.70 -1.09
C THR A 43 17.14 9.18 -0.50
N SER A 44 18.22 8.97 -1.25
CA SER A 44 19.56 9.43 -0.91
C SER A 44 20.22 9.98 -2.16
N PHE A 45 20.54 11.27 -2.15
CA PHE A 45 21.40 11.86 -3.16
C PHE A 45 22.83 11.90 -2.61
N SER A 46 23.80 11.41 -3.38
CA SER A 46 25.20 11.72 -3.09
C SER A 46 25.40 13.22 -3.39
N PRO A 47 25.93 14.02 -2.45
CA PRO A 47 26.08 15.45 -2.66
C PRO A 47 27.08 15.78 -3.77
N VAL A 48 28.11 14.95 -3.98
CA VAL A 48 29.14 15.09 -5.03
C VAL A 48 29.80 13.73 -5.29
N MET A 49 30.00 13.33 -6.55
CA MET A 49 30.91 12.23 -6.91
C MET A 49 32.35 12.76 -7.00
N PRO A 50 33.39 12.04 -6.50
CA PRO A 50 34.76 12.57 -6.37
C PRO A 50 35.38 13.12 -7.67
N ASP A 51 34.87 12.70 -8.81
CA ASP A 51 35.34 12.97 -10.16
C ASP A 51 34.39 13.84 -11.01
N GLU A 52 33.26 14.28 -10.45
CA GLU A 52 32.26 15.10 -11.16
C GLU A 52 32.49 16.61 -10.95
N PRO A 53 32.54 17.43 -12.02
CA PRO A 53 32.67 18.87 -11.87
C PRO A 53 31.41 19.48 -11.22
N LEU A 54 31.62 20.38 -10.26
CA LEU A 54 30.53 21.03 -9.51
C LEU A 54 29.67 21.92 -10.42
N GLY A 55 28.48 21.46 -10.76
CA GLY A 55 27.40 22.25 -11.34
C GLY A 55 26.37 22.76 -10.30
N PRO A 56 25.45 23.67 -10.70
CA PRO A 56 24.43 24.26 -9.81
C PRO A 56 23.52 23.24 -9.10
N GLU A 57 23.29 22.08 -9.71
CA GLU A 57 22.50 20.97 -9.18
C GLU A 57 23.09 20.35 -7.91
N HIS A 58 24.41 20.38 -7.75
CA HIS A 58 25.09 19.86 -6.57
C HIS A 58 24.77 20.68 -5.31
N GLY A 59 24.65 22.01 -5.47
CA GLY A 59 24.26 22.90 -4.38
C GLY A 59 22.85 22.59 -3.87
N LEU A 60 21.90 22.37 -4.78
CA LEU A 60 20.52 22.05 -4.42
C LEU A 60 20.37 20.66 -3.78
N ARG A 61 21.12 19.66 -4.24
CA ARG A 61 21.16 18.33 -3.60
C ARG A 61 21.70 18.41 -2.18
N PHE A 62 22.77 19.16 -1.98
CA PHE A 62 23.30 19.43 -0.64
C PHE A 62 22.27 20.16 0.23
N ASP A 63 21.62 21.19 -0.30
CA ASP A 63 20.62 21.96 0.44
C ASP A 63 19.41 21.13 0.86
N TRP A 64 18.95 20.24 -0.02
CA TRP A 64 17.91 19.24 0.25
C TRP A 64 18.35 18.27 1.35
N GLN A 65 19.59 17.76 1.29
CA GLN A 65 20.13 16.85 2.30
C GLN A 65 20.17 17.49 3.70
N ILE A 66 20.57 18.76 3.79
CA ILE A 66 20.53 19.53 5.05
C ILE A 66 19.09 19.65 5.57
N ALA A 67 18.13 19.98 4.70
CA ALA A 67 16.72 20.06 5.10
C ALA A 67 16.17 18.68 5.55
N LYS A 68 16.59 17.59 4.90
CA LYS A 68 16.22 16.23 5.29
C LYS A 68 16.72 15.89 6.70
N LEU A 69 17.98 16.20 6.98
CA LEU A 69 18.60 15.99 8.30
C LEU A 69 17.94 16.84 9.39
N HIS A 70 17.55 18.08 9.08
CA HIS A 70 16.81 18.95 10.00
C HIS A 70 15.47 18.32 10.39
N LEU A 71 14.69 17.86 9.41
CA LEU A 71 13.44 17.15 9.66
C LEU A 71 13.67 15.85 10.45
N ASP A 72 14.73 15.09 10.16
CA ASP A 72 15.09 13.89 10.91
C ASP A 72 15.40 14.20 12.39
N SER A 73 16.07 15.33 12.68
CA SER A 73 16.30 15.80 14.06
C SER A 73 14.99 16.10 14.76
N LEU A 74 14.12 16.90 14.15
CA LEU A 74 12.81 17.26 14.71
C LEU A 74 11.96 16.00 14.99
N ILE A 75 11.98 15.01 14.09
CA ILE A 75 11.27 13.74 14.30
C ILE A 75 11.84 12.99 15.52
N ARG A 76 13.16 12.95 15.69
CA ARG A 76 13.81 12.32 16.87
C ARG A 76 13.49 13.05 18.17
N GLU A 77 13.33 14.36 18.13
CA GLU A 77 12.90 15.19 19.27
C GLU A 77 11.41 15.02 19.59
N GLY A 78 10.65 14.31 18.74
CA GLY A 78 9.25 13.99 18.96
C GLY A 78 8.26 14.86 18.19
N ALA A 79 8.72 15.62 17.18
CA ALA A 79 7.84 16.44 16.33
C ALA A 79 6.69 15.63 15.71
N LYS A 80 6.92 14.36 15.38
CA LYS A 80 5.88 13.47 14.84
C LYS A 80 4.71 13.28 15.80
N TRP A 81 4.96 13.37 17.10
CA TRP A 81 3.93 13.19 18.15
C TRP A 81 3.23 14.50 18.48
N CYS A 82 3.94 15.62 18.53
CA CYS A 82 3.31 16.92 18.77
C CYS A 82 2.54 17.43 17.55
N PHE A 83 3.10 17.22 16.34
CA PHE A 83 2.66 17.83 15.09
C PHE A 83 2.68 16.83 13.92
N PRO A 84 1.88 15.74 13.98
CA PRO A 84 1.90 14.68 12.98
C PRO A 84 1.61 15.19 11.56
N ALA A 85 0.65 16.10 11.41
CA ALA A 85 0.29 16.66 10.11
C ALA A 85 1.44 17.46 9.47
N SER A 86 2.10 18.33 10.24
CA SER A 86 3.23 19.12 9.76
C SER A 86 4.41 18.26 9.33
N VAL A 87 4.69 17.17 10.06
CA VAL A 87 5.75 16.22 9.70
C VAL A 87 5.42 15.51 8.40
N VAL A 88 4.20 15.01 8.22
CA VAL A 88 3.78 14.36 6.97
C VAL A 88 3.85 15.34 5.80
N GLN A 89 3.38 16.57 5.97
CA GLN A 89 3.45 17.61 4.95
C GLN A 89 4.90 17.93 4.55
N ALA A 90 5.80 18.03 5.54
CA ALA A 90 7.22 18.25 5.27
C ALA A 90 7.85 17.06 4.52
N GLN A 91 7.43 15.84 4.85
CA GLN A 91 7.89 14.61 4.21
C GLN A 91 7.40 14.48 2.76
N GLU A 92 6.15 14.84 2.49
CA GLU A 92 5.60 14.92 1.12
C GLU A 92 6.32 15.98 0.29
N LYS A 93 6.61 17.15 0.90
CA LYS A 93 7.37 18.22 0.25
C LYS A 93 8.80 17.76 -0.08
N GLN A 94 9.46 17.04 0.83
CA GLN A 94 10.78 16.42 0.58
C GLN A 94 10.74 15.46 -0.61
N ASN A 95 9.72 14.59 -0.68
CA ASN A 95 9.54 13.65 -1.78
C ASN A 95 9.30 14.37 -3.10
N ARG A 96 8.54 15.46 -3.07
CA ARG A 96 8.30 16.30 -4.25
C ARG A 96 9.60 16.93 -4.75
N ILE A 97 10.39 17.56 -3.87
CA ILE A 97 11.67 18.16 -4.23
C ILE A 97 12.63 17.11 -4.79
N ALA A 98 12.67 15.91 -4.21
CA ALA A 98 13.49 14.82 -4.74
C ALA A 98 13.13 14.48 -6.19
N ARG A 99 11.83 14.42 -6.53
CA ARG A 99 11.38 14.22 -7.92
C ARG A 99 11.75 15.39 -8.82
N GLU A 100 11.66 16.63 -8.33
CA GLU A 100 12.06 17.82 -9.08
C GLU A 100 13.57 17.82 -9.38
N LEU A 101 14.41 17.42 -8.41
CA LEU A 101 15.86 17.28 -8.59
C LEU A 101 16.24 16.14 -9.55
N GLU A 102 15.59 14.98 -9.44
CA GLU A 102 15.78 13.86 -10.37
C GLU A 102 15.32 14.21 -11.79
N GLY A 103 14.23 14.96 -11.91
CA GLY A 103 13.67 15.45 -13.17
C GLY A 103 14.38 16.66 -13.77
N GLY A 104 15.43 17.19 -13.12
CA GLY A 104 16.18 18.36 -13.60
C GLY A 104 15.42 19.69 -13.51
N LEU A 105 14.33 19.75 -12.76
CA LEU A 105 13.52 20.95 -12.51
C LEU A 105 14.16 21.83 -11.42
N LEU A 106 15.37 22.32 -11.68
CA LEU A 106 16.21 22.97 -10.66
C LEU A 106 15.59 24.24 -10.06
N LEU A 107 14.84 25.02 -10.86
CA LEU A 107 14.20 26.24 -10.38
C LEU A 107 13.03 25.92 -9.42
N ASP A 108 12.23 24.91 -9.75
CA ASP A 108 11.12 24.46 -8.89
C ASP A 108 11.67 23.88 -7.59
N ALA A 109 12.67 23.01 -7.69
CA ALA A 109 13.37 22.45 -6.55
C ALA A 109 13.95 23.54 -5.64
N ALA A 110 14.60 24.57 -6.20
CA ALA A 110 15.16 25.68 -5.42
C ALA A 110 14.07 26.44 -4.64
N ASN A 111 12.95 26.77 -5.29
CA ASN A 111 11.83 27.44 -4.63
C ASN A 111 11.23 26.58 -3.52
N ASP A 112 11.04 25.29 -3.80
CA ASP A 112 10.43 24.34 -2.86
C ASP A 112 11.34 24.05 -1.66
N ILE A 113 12.66 24.02 -1.84
CA ILE A 113 13.65 23.94 -0.76
C ILE A 113 13.56 25.15 0.17
N ILE A 114 13.44 26.36 -0.38
CA ILE A 114 13.32 27.59 0.43
C ILE A 114 12.03 27.55 1.27
N ILE A 115 10.92 27.15 0.65
CA ILE A 115 9.64 27.00 1.34
C ILE A 115 9.76 25.97 2.46
N LEU A 116 10.35 24.81 2.15
CA LEU A 116 10.51 23.73 3.11
C LEU A 116 11.36 24.14 4.32
N ARG A 117 12.51 24.80 4.09
CA ARG A 117 13.36 25.30 5.19
C ARG A 117 12.60 26.25 6.11
N ARG A 118 11.79 27.16 5.54
CA ARG A 118 10.93 28.04 6.35
C ARG A 118 9.92 27.24 7.17
N THR A 119 9.28 26.23 6.58
CA THR A 119 8.34 25.34 7.28
C THR A 119 9.02 24.56 8.40
N LEU A 120 10.23 24.05 8.20
CA LEU A 120 10.98 23.32 9.21
C LEU A 120 11.39 24.23 10.38
N ASN A 121 11.83 25.46 10.11
CA ASN A 121 12.13 26.44 11.16
C ASN A 121 10.89 26.82 11.99
N ASP A 122 9.73 27.01 11.36
CA ASP A 122 8.48 27.26 12.09
C ASP A 122 8.06 26.05 12.93
N LEU A 123 8.25 24.84 12.39
CA LEU A 123 7.99 23.60 13.13
C LEU A 123 8.91 23.45 14.35
N GLU A 124 10.20 23.76 14.21
CA GLU A 124 11.19 23.76 15.29
C GLU A 124 10.76 24.70 16.42
N LEU A 125 10.46 25.97 16.10
CA LEU A 125 10.03 26.95 17.11
C LEU A 125 8.76 26.51 17.85
N ARG A 126 7.80 25.91 17.13
CA ARG A 126 6.57 25.37 17.74
C ARG A 126 6.86 24.15 18.60
N LEU A 127 7.79 23.29 18.18
CA LEU A 127 8.22 22.12 18.93
C LEU A 127 8.89 22.52 20.23
N ASP A 128 9.82 23.47 20.20
CA ASP A 128 10.47 24.02 21.38
C ASP A 128 9.45 24.58 22.37
N TYR A 129 8.50 25.35 21.87
CA TYR A 129 7.43 25.90 22.70
C TYR A 129 6.58 24.81 23.36
N VAL A 130 6.10 23.82 22.60
CA VAL A 130 5.25 22.74 23.15
C VAL A 130 6.02 21.84 24.10
N THR A 131 7.26 21.48 23.77
CA THR A 131 8.10 20.61 24.59
C THR A 131 8.56 21.27 25.89
N SER A 132 8.61 22.61 25.93
CA SER A 132 8.82 23.36 27.17
C SER A 132 7.65 23.23 28.16
N GLN A 133 6.45 22.91 27.67
CA GLN A 133 5.22 22.84 28.48
C GLN A 133 4.73 21.41 28.73
N THR A 134 4.92 20.52 27.76
CA THR A 134 4.36 19.16 27.75
C THR A 134 5.33 18.17 27.11
N ARG A 135 5.16 16.88 27.39
CA ARG A 135 5.96 15.83 26.74
C ARG A 135 5.17 15.18 25.62
N CYS A 136 5.70 15.21 24.40
CA CYS A 136 5.14 14.50 23.26
C CYS A 136 5.69 13.08 23.22
N VAL A 137 4.90 12.13 23.72
CA VAL A 137 5.26 10.72 23.78
C VAL A 137 4.43 9.96 22.75
N PRO A 138 5.00 8.94 22.06
CA PRO A 138 4.20 8.04 21.23
C PRO A 138 3.01 7.48 22.03
N PRO A 139 1.88 7.18 21.37
CA PRO A 139 0.79 6.48 22.03
C PRO A 139 1.34 5.17 22.62
N ARG A 140 0.99 4.88 23.88
CA ARG A 140 1.56 3.76 24.66
C ARG A 140 1.48 2.41 23.94
N ASP A 141 0.53 2.27 23.02
CA ASP A 141 0.25 1.03 22.32
C ASP A 141 0.88 0.96 20.92
N GLN A 142 1.74 1.89 20.49
CA GLN A 142 2.22 1.86 19.12
C GLN A 142 3.10 0.63 18.81
N ALA A 143 3.97 0.22 19.73
CA ALA A 143 4.77 -1.00 19.56
C ALA A 143 3.89 -2.25 19.54
N VAL A 144 2.84 -2.26 20.36
CA VAL A 144 1.83 -3.34 20.40
C VAL A 144 1.01 -3.35 19.11
N LEU A 145 0.64 -2.19 18.58
CA LEU A 145 -0.08 -2.05 17.32
C LEU A 145 0.78 -2.51 16.15
N LEU A 146 2.04 -2.08 16.06
CA LEU A 146 2.96 -2.46 14.97
C LEU A 146 3.21 -3.96 14.98
N SER A 147 3.53 -4.55 16.13
CA SER A 147 3.69 -6.01 16.24
C SER A 147 2.40 -6.76 15.89
N ARG A 148 1.23 -6.23 16.25
CA ARG A 148 -0.05 -6.80 15.86
C ARG A 148 -0.28 -6.74 14.34
N LEU A 149 0.09 -5.63 13.69
CA LEU A 149 -0.01 -5.48 12.24
C LEU A 149 0.93 -6.44 11.51
N ASP A 150 2.15 -6.64 12.03
CA ASP A 150 3.09 -7.61 11.45
C ASP A 150 2.53 -9.03 11.48
N ILE A 151 1.89 -9.42 12.60
CA ILE A 151 1.21 -10.72 12.72
C ILE A 151 0.04 -10.83 11.74
N ILE A 152 -0.78 -9.79 11.59
CA ILE A 152 -1.90 -9.77 10.64
C ILE A 152 -1.39 -9.94 9.20
N ASN A 153 -0.31 -9.24 8.83
CA ASN A 153 0.30 -9.37 7.51
C ASN A 153 0.84 -10.78 7.29
N GLN A 154 1.56 -11.34 8.27
CA GLN A 154 2.05 -12.72 8.19
C GLN A 154 0.90 -13.73 8.00
N LEU A 155 -0.19 -13.56 8.74
CA LEU A 155 -1.38 -14.41 8.58
C LEU A 155 -2.02 -14.25 7.21
N PHE A 156 -2.10 -13.02 6.69
CA PHE A 156 -2.65 -12.75 5.37
C PHE A 156 -1.88 -13.49 4.26
N GLU A 157 -0.54 -13.43 4.30
CA GLU A 157 0.33 -14.10 3.34
C GLU A 157 0.20 -15.64 3.39
N LEU A 158 0.00 -16.22 4.58
CA LEU A 158 -0.22 -17.66 4.72
C LEU A 158 -1.61 -18.09 4.23
N LEU A 159 -2.64 -17.30 4.54
CA LEU A 159 -4.03 -17.69 4.36
C LEU A 159 -4.57 -17.39 2.95
N ASN A 160 -4.00 -16.42 2.23
CA ASN A 160 -4.51 -15.96 0.94
C ASN A 160 -3.58 -16.30 -0.24
N VAL A 161 -2.97 -17.49 -0.21
CA VAL A 161 -2.13 -18.00 -1.31
C VAL A 161 -2.93 -18.50 -2.51
N ASP A 162 -2.31 -18.54 -3.69
CA ASP A 162 -2.90 -19.10 -4.91
C ASP A 162 -3.01 -20.63 -4.91
N ASN A 163 -3.84 -21.17 -5.82
CA ASN A 163 -3.97 -22.61 -6.10
C ASN A 163 -4.44 -23.45 -4.89
N GLN A 164 -5.49 -22.95 -4.24
CA GLN A 164 -6.07 -23.55 -3.03
C GLN A 164 -6.93 -24.78 -3.32
N PHE A 165 -7.62 -24.80 -4.48
CA PHE A 165 -8.59 -25.82 -4.86
C PHE A 165 -8.42 -26.26 -6.32
N ALA A 166 -8.78 -27.51 -6.60
CA ALA A 166 -8.90 -28.00 -7.96
C ALA A 166 -10.17 -27.50 -8.66
N TYR A 167 -10.28 -27.74 -9.98
CA TYR A 167 -11.49 -27.46 -10.75
C TYR A 167 -12.69 -28.20 -10.17
N ASP A 168 -13.81 -27.48 -10.02
CA ASP A 168 -15.09 -28.00 -9.52
C ASP A 168 -14.99 -28.86 -8.25
N SER A 169 -14.01 -28.56 -7.39
CA SER A 169 -13.74 -29.32 -6.17
C SER A 169 -13.68 -28.43 -4.93
N ILE A 170 -14.09 -29.03 -3.82
CA ILE A 170 -13.95 -28.51 -2.45
C ILE A 170 -12.70 -29.07 -1.76
N GLU A 171 -11.98 -30.00 -2.40
CA GLU A 171 -10.76 -30.59 -1.84
C GLU A 171 -9.63 -29.56 -1.81
N ILE A 172 -8.99 -29.46 -0.65
CA ILE A 172 -7.90 -28.52 -0.42
C ILE A 172 -6.59 -29.13 -0.93
N ASN A 173 -5.82 -28.33 -1.66
CA ASN A 173 -4.48 -28.68 -2.08
C ASN A 173 -3.59 -28.97 -0.84
N PRO A 174 -2.83 -30.09 -0.79
CA PRO A 174 -1.94 -30.40 0.32
C PRO A 174 -0.95 -29.27 0.68
N LYS A 175 -0.50 -28.49 -0.30
CA LYS A 175 0.36 -27.32 -0.04
C LYS A 175 -0.37 -26.25 0.76
N TYR A 176 -1.61 -25.95 0.37
CA TYR A 176 -2.45 -24.99 1.10
C TYR A 176 -2.81 -25.49 2.51
N MET A 177 -3.01 -26.81 2.67
CA MET A 177 -3.21 -27.42 3.98
C MET A 177 -2.01 -27.17 4.93
N GLY A 178 -0.77 -27.17 4.42
CA GLY A 178 0.42 -26.80 5.20
C GLY A 178 0.37 -25.35 5.70
N HIS A 179 0.01 -24.40 4.84
CA HIS A 179 -0.15 -23.00 5.22
C HIS A 179 -1.27 -22.80 6.26
N LEU A 180 -2.39 -23.52 6.12
CA LEU A 180 -3.47 -23.50 7.11
C LEU A 180 -3.01 -24.01 8.49
N ALA A 181 -2.14 -25.01 8.54
CA ALA A 181 -1.60 -25.54 9.80
C ALA A 181 -0.64 -24.55 10.48
N GLU A 182 0.20 -23.87 9.69
CA GLU A 182 1.10 -22.81 10.19
C GLU A 182 0.29 -21.62 10.73
N ALA A 183 -0.66 -21.12 9.93
CA ALA A 183 -1.54 -20.03 10.35
C ALA A 183 -2.35 -20.40 11.61
N ALA A 184 -2.88 -21.63 11.69
CA ALA A 184 -3.58 -22.10 12.87
C ALA A 184 -2.69 -22.09 14.13
N THR A 185 -1.39 -22.34 14.00
CA THR A 185 -0.46 -22.27 15.13
C THR A 185 -0.37 -20.86 15.68
N ILE A 186 -0.18 -19.86 14.81
CA ILE A 186 -0.15 -18.43 15.18
C ILE A 186 -1.50 -18.00 15.80
N LEU A 187 -2.62 -18.39 15.19
CA LEU A 187 -3.97 -18.04 15.66
C LEU A 187 -4.33 -18.65 17.03
N ARG A 188 -3.69 -19.74 17.44
CA ARG A 188 -3.87 -20.32 18.78
C ARG A 188 -3.14 -19.52 19.85
N GLU A 189 -1.98 -18.94 19.52
CA GLU A 189 -1.22 -18.06 20.41
C GLU A 189 -1.95 -16.73 20.61
N HIS A 190 -2.59 -16.22 19.55
CA HIS A 190 -3.35 -14.97 19.56
C HIS A 190 -4.86 -15.22 19.60
N LYS A 191 -5.40 -15.45 20.81
CA LYS A 191 -6.82 -15.82 21.03
C LYS A 191 -7.83 -14.71 20.75
N ASP A 192 -7.36 -13.48 20.65
CA ASP A 192 -8.16 -12.29 20.40
C ASP A 192 -8.67 -12.25 18.94
N PHE A 193 -7.93 -12.77 17.97
CA PHE A 193 -8.34 -12.71 16.57
C PHE A 193 -9.58 -13.57 16.27
N THR A 194 -10.41 -13.10 15.35
CA THR A 194 -11.47 -13.90 14.72
C THR A 194 -11.28 -13.90 13.21
N ILE A 195 -11.88 -14.86 12.53
CA ILE A 195 -11.61 -15.08 11.10
C ILE A 195 -12.93 -15.15 10.34
N VAL A 196 -12.97 -14.48 9.20
CA VAL A 196 -14.04 -14.62 8.20
C VAL A 196 -13.45 -15.30 6.97
N VAL A 197 -14.05 -16.42 6.60
CA VAL A 197 -13.66 -17.25 5.47
C VAL A 197 -14.72 -17.10 4.39
N THR A 198 -14.38 -16.43 3.30
CA THR A 198 -15.29 -16.15 2.19
C THR A 198 -14.88 -16.97 0.98
N GLY A 199 -15.79 -17.83 0.50
CA GLY A 199 -15.56 -18.64 -0.70
C GLY A 199 -15.91 -17.89 -1.98
N HIS A 200 -15.12 -18.13 -3.01
CA HIS A 200 -15.34 -17.65 -4.38
C HIS A 200 -15.28 -18.83 -5.37
N ALA A 201 -16.10 -18.72 -6.42
CA ALA A 201 -16.09 -19.59 -7.58
C ALA A 201 -15.62 -18.80 -8.81
N ASP A 202 -15.19 -19.51 -9.84
CA ASP A 202 -14.91 -18.89 -11.13
C ASP A 202 -16.20 -18.67 -11.94
N SER A 203 -16.08 -18.06 -13.11
CA SER A 203 -17.21 -17.72 -13.98
C SER A 203 -17.91 -18.94 -14.64
N SER A 204 -17.40 -20.15 -14.43
CA SER A 204 -17.93 -21.36 -15.07
C SER A 204 -19.10 -21.91 -14.27
N GLY A 205 -20.18 -22.28 -14.94
CA GLY A 205 -21.36 -22.90 -14.30
C GLY A 205 -22.49 -21.93 -14.02
N THR A 206 -23.51 -22.41 -13.30
CA THR A 206 -24.67 -21.60 -12.89
C THR A 206 -24.38 -20.93 -11.55
N ASP A 207 -25.01 -19.79 -11.30
CA ASP A 207 -24.85 -19.06 -10.03
C ASP A 207 -25.18 -19.94 -8.81
N GLU A 208 -26.25 -20.73 -8.87
CA GLU A 208 -26.64 -21.63 -7.78
C GLU A 208 -25.58 -22.71 -7.51
N HIS A 209 -24.93 -23.24 -8.56
CA HIS A 209 -23.84 -24.21 -8.43
C HIS A 209 -22.61 -23.55 -7.80
N ASN A 210 -22.27 -22.37 -8.30
CA ASN A 210 -21.12 -21.58 -7.84
C ASN A 210 -21.26 -21.15 -6.38
N ASP A 211 -22.46 -20.77 -5.95
CA ASP A 211 -22.76 -20.45 -4.55
C ASP A 211 -22.57 -21.65 -3.63
N LYS A 212 -23.04 -22.83 -4.04
CA LYS A 212 -22.86 -24.08 -3.30
C LYS A 212 -21.38 -24.48 -3.23
N LEU A 213 -20.67 -24.38 -4.34
CA LEU A 213 -19.25 -24.72 -4.44
C LEU A 213 -18.39 -23.78 -3.57
N ALA A 214 -18.60 -22.47 -3.69
CA ALA A 214 -17.90 -21.47 -2.90
C ALA A 214 -18.18 -21.64 -1.39
N MET A 215 -19.44 -21.85 -0.99
CA MET A 215 -19.79 -22.16 0.40
C MET A 215 -19.15 -23.47 0.88
N GLY A 216 -19.10 -24.50 0.03
CA GLY A 216 -18.43 -25.77 0.32
C GLY A 216 -16.94 -25.61 0.60
N ARG A 217 -16.25 -24.80 -0.21
CA ARG A 217 -14.83 -24.45 -0.01
C ARG A 217 -14.59 -23.73 1.31
N ALA A 218 -15.41 -22.72 1.63
CA ALA A 218 -15.31 -22.00 2.90
C ALA A 218 -15.52 -22.92 4.11
N LYS A 219 -16.50 -23.82 4.04
CA LYS A 219 -16.75 -24.83 5.07
C LYS A 219 -15.60 -25.83 5.21
N GLN A 220 -14.98 -26.24 4.11
CA GLN A 220 -13.84 -27.15 4.16
C GLN A 220 -12.64 -26.50 4.83
N VAL A 221 -12.33 -25.25 4.50
CA VAL A 221 -11.26 -24.47 5.18
C VAL A 221 -11.55 -24.35 6.67
N LYS A 222 -12.79 -24.00 7.04
CA LYS A 222 -13.22 -23.96 8.45
C LYS A 222 -12.97 -25.30 9.15
N ARG A 223 -13.31 -26.42 8.50
CA ARG A 223 -13.10 -27.76 9.05
C ARG A 223 -11.61 -28.04 9.31
N TYR A 224 -10.72 -27.73 8.37
CA TYR A 224 -9.28 -27.93 8.57
C TYR A 224 -8.71 -27.04 9.68
N LEU A 225 -9.06 -25.75 9.71
CA LEU A 225 -8.65 -24.85 10.78
C LEU A 225 -9.14 -25.34 12.15
N SER A 226 -10.34 -25.90 12.23
CA SER A 226 -10.84 -26.54 13.46
C SER A 226 -10.08 -27.81 13.83
N ILE A 227 -9.72 -28.66 12.86
CA ILE A 227 -8.87 -29.85 13.10
C ILE A 227 -7.49 -29.42 13.65
N PHE A 228 -6.95 -28.30 13.16
CA PHE A 228 -5.70 -27.74 13.67
C PHE A 228 -5.85 -27.01 15.01
N GLY A 229 -7.02 -27.06 15.64
CA GLY A 229 -7.23 -26.60 17.01
C GLY A 229 -7.79 -25.18 17.15
N LEU A 230 -8.33 -24.59 16.07
CA LEU A 230 -9.05 -23.32 16.15
C LEU A 230 -10.53 -23.54 16.54
N ALA A 231 -10.97 -22.86 17.59
CA ALA A 231 -12.35 -22.95 18.07
C ALA A 231 -13.35 -22.56 16.95
N PRO A 232 -14.38 -23.39 16.63
CA PRO A 232 -15.31 -23.13 15.53
C PRO A 232 -16.07 -21.81 15.62
N GLU A 233 -16.21 -21.25 16.82
CA GLU A 233 -16.87 -19.98 17.12
C GLU A 233 -16.04 -18.78 16.63
N ARG A 234 -14.73 -18.94 16.51
CA ARG A 234 -13.81 -17.92 15.97
C ARG A 234 -13.81 -17.86 14.45
N ILE A 235 -14.48 -18.80 13.78
CA ILE A 235 -14.49 -18.93 12.31
C ILE A 235 -15.90 -18.71 11.79
N LYS A 236 -16.10 -17.58 11.10
CA LYS A 236 -17.30 -17.30 10.31
C LYS A 236 -17.06 -17.68 8.86
N THR A 237 -18.08 -18.22 8.20
CA THR A 237 -18.01 -18.62 6.78
C THR A 237 -19.04 -17.87 5.97
N SER A 238 -18.65 -17.36 4.81
CA SER A 238 -19.51 -16.71 3.84
C SER A 238 -19.21 -17.23 2.42
N SER A 239 -20.09 -16.92 1.49
CA SER A 239 -19.93 -17.23 0.06
C SER A 239 -20.36 -16.04 -0.77
N LEU A 240 -19.62 -15.77 -1.84
CA LEU A 240 -19.97 -14.78 -2.85
C LEU A 240 -20.17 -15.42 -4.23
N GLY A 241 -20.13 -16.75 -4.33
CA GLY A 241 -20.25 -17.45 -5.61
C GLY A 241 -19.27 -16.91 -6.64
N SER A 242 -19.76 -16.66 -7.85
CA SER A 242 -19.02 -16.04 -8.96
C SER A 242 -19.18 -14.51 -9.05
N SER A 243 -19.89 -13.88 -8.10
CA SER A 243 -20.30 -12.46 -8.19
C SER A 243 -19.15 -11.45 -8.03
N LEU A 244 -18.06 -11.85 -7.37
CA LEU A 244 -16.92 -10.97 -7.07
C LEU A 244 -15.58 -11.60 -7.51
N PRO A 245 -15.26 -11.59 -8.82
CA PRO A 245 -13.98 -12.08 -9.33
C PRO A 245 -12.82 -11.18 -8.85
N LEU A 246 -11.63 -11.76 -8.64
CA LEU A 246 -10.40 -10.99 -8.34
C LEU A 246 -9.85 -10.33 -9.60
N PHE A 247 -9.88 -11.10 -10.70
CA PHE A 247 -9.51 -10.62 -12.03
C PHE A 247 -10.66 -10.93 -12.99
N GLU A 248 -11.00 -9.94 -13.80
CA GLU A 248 -11.95 -10.13 -14.89
C GLU A 248 -11.32 -10.93 -16.04
N GLY A 249 -12.14 -11.74 -16.72
CA GLY A 249 -11.72 -12.54 -17.88
C GLY A 249 -11.95 -14.04 -17.73
N ASP A 250 -11.77 -14.76 -18.84
CA ASP A 250 -12.14 -16.18 -18.96
C ASP A 250 -10.93 -17.12 -19.20
N THR A 251 -9.70 -16.60 -19.07
CA THR A 251 -8.50 -17.43 -19.28
C THR A 251 -8.33 -18.46 -18.17
N ALA A 252 -7.70 -19.60 -18.47
CA ALA A 252 -7.49 -20.66 -17.48
C ALA A 252 -6.71 -20.20 -16.24
N ALA A 253 -5.76 -19.26 -16.42
CA ALA A 253 -5.02 -18.64 -15.33
C ALA A 253 -5.95 -17.77 -14.44
N VAL A 254 -6.78 -16.92 -15.04
CA VAL A 254 -7.76 -16.08 -14.31
C VAL A 254 -8.79 -16.93 -13.57
N LYS A 255 -9.26 -18.03 -14.17
CA LYS A 255 -10.15 -18.99 -13.50
C LYS A 255 -9.46 -19.65 -12.30
N LEU A 256 -8.17 -19.94 -12.39
CA LEU A 256 -7.42 -20.49 -11.25
C LEU A 256 -7.34 -19.51 -10.09
N THR A 257 -7.05 -18.24 -10.35
CA THR A 257 -7.00 -17.21 -9.29
C THR A 257 -8.37 -16.89 -8.71
N ASN A 258 -9.44 -17.01 -9.50
CA ASN A 258 -10.81 -16.78 -9.02
C ASN A 258 -11.36 -17.95 -8.19
N ARG A 259 -10.81 -19.17 -8.33
CA ARG A 259 -11.08 -20.33 -7.45
C ARG A 259 -10.33 -20.19 -6.13
N ARG A 260 -10.77 -19.25 -5.30
CA ARG A 260 -10.12 -18.91 -4.03
C ARG A 260 -11.10 -18.88 -2.88
N VAL A 261 -10.52 -18.94 -1.69
CA VAL A 261 -11.10 -18.51 -0.44
C VAL A 261 -10.29 -17.30 0.02
N SER A 262 -11.00 -16.20 0.28
CA SER A 262 -10.44 -15.04 0.94
C SER A 262 -10.64 -15.18 2.44
N ILE A 263 -9.58 -14.96 3.21
CA ILE A 263 -9.60 -15.07 4.66
C ILE A 263 -9.20 -13.74 5.26
N GLU A 264 -10.12 -13.15 6.01
CA GLU A 264 -9.94 -11.90 6.72
C GLU A 264 -9.75 -12.17 8.22
N VAL A 265 -8.68 -11.63 8.77
CA VAL A 265 -8.39 -11.68 10.20
C VAL A 265 -8.94 -10.42 10.86
N ILE A 266 -9.96 -10.59 11.71
CA ILE A 266 -10.58 -9.52 12.46
C ILE A 266 -9.96 -9.48 13.86
N ALA A 267 -9.17 -8.44 14.08
CA ALA A 267 -8.77 -7.98 15.40
C ALA A 267 -10.00 -7.44 16.15
N PRO A 268 -10.25 -7.81 17.42
CA PRO A 268 -11.19 -7.06 18.23
C PRO A 268 -10.71 -5.62 18.28
N ALA A 269 -11.66 -4.71 18.00
CA ALA A 269 -11.48 -3.30 18.25
C ALA A 269 -11.12 -3.17 19.74
N ASN A 270 -9.84 -2.95 20.02
CA ASN A 270 -9.47 -2.53 21.36
C ASN A 270 -10.20 -1.20 21.57
N THR A 271 -10.90 -1.10 22.69
CA THR A 271 -11.60 0.06 23.24
C THR A 271 -10.78 1.36 23.32
N ALA A 272 -9.54 1.39 22.79
CA ALA A 272 -8.72 2.56 22.62
C ALA A 272 -9.33 3.58 21.65
N GLU A 273 -10.07 3.13 20.63
CA GLU A 273 -10.81 4.05 19.74
C GLU A 273 -12.04 4.65 20.44
N SER A 274 -12.63 3.90 21.40
CA SER A 274 -13.70 4.40 22.27
C SER A 274 -13.19 5.35 23.37
N ALA A 275 -11.90 5.34 23.70
CA ALA A 275 -11.27 6.22 24.67
C ALA A 275 -10.79 7.55 24.07
N LEU A 276 -10.57 7.61 22.74
CA LEU A 276 -10.27 8.85 22.01
C LEU A 276 -11.53 9.60 21.53
N GLY A 277 -12.71 8.97 21.64
CA GLY A 277 -14.01 9.57 21.26
C GLY A 277 -14.85 10.12 22.42
N GLY A 278 -14.36 10.10 23.65
CA GLY A 278 -15.13 10.51 24.83
C GLY A 278 -14.32 11.30 25.84
N GLN A 279 -14.26 12.63 25.66
CA GLN A 279 -14.48 13.66 26.69
C GLN A 279 -14.17 15.04 26.08
N HIS A 280 -15.07 15.57 25.24
CA HIS A 280 -15.13 17.02 25.01
C HIS A 280 -16.51 17.51 25.48
N ASP A 281 -16.80 17.25 26.75
CA ASP A 281 -17.91 17.87 27.45
C ASP A 281 -17.38 19.09 28.21
N ARG A 282 -17.72 20.27 27.67
CA ARG A 282 -18.03 21.54 28.33
C ARG A 282 -17.02 22.07 29.37
N TYR A 283 -16.41 23.21 29.05
CA TYR A 283 -16.59 24.49 29.77
C TYR A 283 -16.21 25.68 28.88
#